data_AF-A0A973MWY1-F1
#
_entry.id   AF-A0A973MWY1-F1
#
_cell.length_a   1.000
_cell.length_b   1.000
_cell.length_c   1.000
_cell.angle_alpha   90.00
_cell.angle_beta   90.00
_cell.angle_gamma   90.00
#
_symmetry.space_group_name_H-M   'P 1'
#
loop_
_entity.id
_entity.type
_entity.pdbx_description
1 polymer ?
#
loop_
_entity_poly.entity_id
_entity_poly.type
_entity_poly.pdbx_seq_one_letter_code
_entity_poly.pdbx_strand_id
1 'polypeptide(L)'
;MRGIGWPGLRHLCAECRQKVGHMRLRGAVEAYVDGELAGRRRARVAAHVACCFSCSGYVQTLRLVKASLRRGPARAPASLTGARVHRFADRLTRTAGAREGRPPGRPAPHPPAQTIPPPPQPF
;
A
#
# COMPACT_ATOMS: atom_id res chain seq x y z
N MET A 1 7.04 -51.10 -33.18
CA MET A 1 6.98 -49.72 -32.65
C MET A 1 6.25 -49.76 -31.30
N ARG A 2 6.97 -49.78 -30.18
CA ARG A 2 6.36 -49.79 -28.84
C ARG A 2 6.38 -48.36 -28.30
N GLY A 3 5.20 -47.77 -28.11
CA GLY A 3 5.04 -46.44 -27.53
C GLY A 3 5.51 -46.42 -26.09
N ILE A 4 6.45 -45.52 -25.80
CA ILE A 4 6.95 -45.28 -24.45
C ILE A 4 5.83 -44.53 -23.71
N GLY A 5 5.02 -45.25 -22.93
CA GLY A 5 4.04 -44.63 -22.03
C GLY A 5 4.78 -44.02 -20.85
N TRP A 6 4.97 -42.69 -20.84
CA TRP A 6 5.62 -41.96 -19.75
C TRP A 6 4.73 -41.95 -18.50
N PRO A 7 5.07 -42.69 -17.42
CA PRO A 7 4.26 -42.71 -16.20
C PRO A 7 4.27 -41.36 -15.47
N GLY A 8 5.32 -40.55 -15.68
CA GLY A 8 5.53 -39.27 -14.99
C GLY A 8 4.50 -38.19 -15.32
N LEU A 9 3.96 -38.14 -16.55
CA LEU A 9 3.00 -37.11 -16.96
C LEU A 9 1.69 -37.18 -16.15
N ARG A 10 1.27 -38.38 -15.75
CA ARG A 10 0.01 -38.58 -15.03
C ARG A 10 0.06 -38.09 -13.58
N HIS A 11 1.21 -38.23 -12.92
CA HIS A 11 1.39 -37.73 -11.55
C HIS A 11 1.51 -36.21 -11.49
N LEU A 12 2.23 -35.61 -12.43
CA LEU A 12 2.32 -34.15 -12.59
C LEU A 12 0.93 -33.51 -12.80
N CYS A 13 0.04 -34.14 -13.58
CA CYS A 13 -1.33 -33.64 -13.75
C CYS A 13 -2.20 -33.73 -12.49
N ALA A 14 -2.04 -34.79 -11.67
CA ALA A 14 -2.80 -34.95 -10.42
C ALA A 14 -2.36 -33.93 -9.36
N GLU A 15 -1.04 -33.75 -9.22
CA GLU A 15 -0.46 -32.77 -8.29
C GLU A 15 -0.78 -31.33 -8.72
N CYS A 16 -0.68 -31.02 -10.02
CA CYS A 16 -1.10 -29.72 -10.55
C CYS A 16 -2.60 -29.48 -10.34
N ARG A 17 -3.47 -30.48 -10.51
CA ARG A 17 -4.92 -30.36 -10.27
C ARG A 17 -5.23 -30.12 -8.80
N GLN A 18 -4.52 -30.77 -7.88
CA GLN A 18 -4.63 -30.51 -6.45
C GLN A 18 -4.16 -29.09 -6.10
N LYS A 19 -3.01 -28.65 -6.61
CA LYS A 19 -2.49 -27.28 -6.40
C LYS A 19 -3.47 -26.20 -6.90
N VAL A 20 -4.04 -26.39 -8.09
CA VAL A 20 -5.08 -25.48 -8.65
C VAL A 20 -6.37 -25.54 -7.85
N GLY A 21 -6.75 -26.72 -7.35
CA GLY A 21 -7.86 -26.91 -6.42
C GLY A 21 -7.66 -26.12 -5.13
N HIS A 22 -6.47 -26.20 -4.52
CA HIS A 22 -6.10 -25.44 -3.32
C HIS A 22 -6.07 -23.93 -3.57
N MET A 23 -5.56 -23.48 -4.73
CA MET A 23 -5.59 -22.07 -5.10
C MET A 23 -7.02 -21.52 -5.18
N ARG A 24 -7.93 -22.24 -5.84
CA ARG A 24 -9.35 -21.84 -5.90
C ARG A 24 -10.04 -21.91 -4.54
N LEU A 25 -9.63 -22.84 -3.70
CA LEU A 25 -10.17 -22.97 -2.35
C LEU A 25 -9.62 -21.93 -1.38
N ARG A 26 -8.46 -21.31 -1.67
CA ARG A 26 -7.79 -20.34 -0.80
C ARG A 26 -8.72 -19.19 -0.38
N GLY A 27 -9.39 -18.56 -1.34
CA GLY A 27 -10.35 -17.48 -1.03
C GLY A 27 -11.54 -17.95 -0.20
N ALA A 28 -12.01 -19.19 -0.40
CA ALA A 28 -13.06 -19.78 0.44
C ALA A 28 -12.56 -20.11 1.85
N VAL A 29 -11.30 -20.50 2.00
CA VAL A 29 -10.67 -20.73 3.31
C VAL A 29 -10.46 -19.42 4.06
N GLU A 30 -10.03 -18.36 3.39
CA GLU A 30 -9.94 -17.01 3.96
C GLU A 30 -11.31 -16.54 4.48
N ALA A 31 -12.34 -16.54 3.62
CA ALA A 31 -13.72 -16.22 3.99
C ALA A 31 -14.27 -17.12 5.12
N TYR A 32 -13.86 -18.39 5.17
CA TYR A 32 -14.20 -19.29 6.29
C TYR A 32 -13.59 -18.83 7.61
N VAL A 33 -12.32 -18.40 7.61
CA VAL A 33 -11.64 -17.90 8.81
C VAL A 33 -12.15 -16.52 9.22
N ASP A 34 -12.65 -15.70 8.29
CA ASP A 34 -13.32 -14.43 8.57
C ASP A 34 -14.78 -14.60 9.03
N GLY A 35 -15.35 -15.79 8.90
CA GLY A 35 -16.74 -16.06 9.27
C GLY A 35 -17.77 -15.58 8.23
N GLU A 36 -17.32 -15.23 7.03
CA GLU A 36 -18.12 -14.73 5.92
C GLU A 36 -18.90 -15.84 5.20
N LEU A 37 -18.57 -17.10 5.45
CA LEU A 37 -19.29 -18.24 4.90
C LEU A 37 -20.45 -18.68 5.79
N ALA A 38 -21.61 -18.91 5.16
CA ALA A 38 -22.80 -19.46 5.80
C ALA A 38 -23.25 -20.80 5.19
N GLY A 39 -24.06 -21.54 5.95
CA GLY A 39 -24.76 -22.74 5.52
C GLY A 39 -23.88 -23.79 4.85
N ARG A 40 -24.34 -24.30 3.70
CA ARG A 40 -23.68 -25.39 2.96
C ARG A 40 -22.25 -25.06 2.52
N ARG A 41 -21.94 -23.80 2.21
CA ARG A 41 -20.57 -23.40 1.80
C ARG A 41 -19.61 -23.50 2.97
N ARG A 42 -20.02 -23.04 4.16
CA ARG A 42 -19.23 -23.18 5.40
C ARG A 42 -18.96 -24.64 5.73
N ALA A 43 -20.00 -25.49 5.68
CA ALA A 43 -19.86 -26.92 5.96
C ALA A 43 -18.90 -27.63 5.00
N ARG A 44 -18.97 -27.33 3.69
CA ARG A 44 -18.05 -27.89 2.68
C ARG A 44 -16.60 -27.52 2.95
N VAL A 45 -16.33 -26.26 3.29
CA VAL A 45 -14.97 -25.80 3.59
C VAL A 45 -14.47 -26.41 4.91
N ALA A 46 -15.33 -26.50 5.93
CA ALA A 46 -14.98 -27.15 7.20
C ALA A 46 -14.59 -28.63 7.00
N ALA A 47 -15.35 -29.38 6.20
CA ALA A 47 -15.04 -30.76 5.86
C ALA A 47 -13.70 -30.90 5.13
N HIS A 48 -13.42 -30.01 4.16
CA HIS A 48 -12.13 -30.03 3.46
C HIS A 48 -10.95 -29.73 4.41
N VAL A 49 -11.09 -28.70 5.25
CA VAL A 49 -10.06 -28.30 6.22
C VAL A 49 -9.78 -29.43 7.21
N ALA A 50 -10.78 -30.22 7.60
CA ALA A 50 -10.60 -31.37 8.48
C ALA A 50 -9.77 -32.49 7.83
N CYS A 51 -9.82 -32.65 6.51
CA CYS A 51 -9.16 -33.74 5.79
C CYS A 51 -7.86 -33.33 5.09
N CYS A 52 -7.61 -32.03 4.87
CA CYS A 52 -6.44 -31.55 4.13
C CYS A 52 -5.42 -30.86 5.05
N PHE A 53 -4.23 -31.46 5.15
CA PHE A 53 -3.11 -30.91 5.93
C PHE A 53 -2.69 -29.50 5.49
N SER A 54 -2.60 -29.23 4.18
CA SER A 54 -2.20 -27.91 3.68
C SER A 54 -3.22 -26.82 4.04
N CYS A 55 -4.52 -27.11 3.92
CA CYS A 55 -5.57 -26.16 4.25
C CYS A 55 -5.77 -25.99 5.76
N SER A 56 -5.57 -27.03 6.57
CA SER A 56 -5.59 -26.92 8.02
C SER A 56 -4.44 -26.06 8.56
N GLY A 57 -3.22 -26.28 8.04
CA GLY A 57 -2.07 -25.43 8.34
C GLY A 57 -2.31 -23.97 7.96
N TYR A 58 -2.87 -23.73 6.76
CA TYR A 58 -3.19 -22.37 6.32
C TYR A 58 -4.24 -21.68 7.21
N VAL A 59 -5.31 -22.39 7.60
CA VAL A 59 -6.30 -21.89 8.56
C VAL A 59 -5.67 -21.50 9.89
N GLN A 60 -4.76 -22.33 10.41
CA GLN A 60 -4.09 -22.06 11.67
C GLN A 60 -3.20 -20.81 11.59
N THR A 61 -2.44 -20.66 10.49
CA THR A 61 -1.64 -19.46 10.24
C THR A 61 -2.51 -18.20 10.20
N LEU A 62 -3.62 -18.21 9.46
CA LEU A 62 -4.54 -17.07 9.40
C LEU A 62 -5.10 -16.71 10.78
N ARG A 63 -5.46 -17.70 11.61
CA ARG A 63 -5.95 -17.47 12.98
C ARG A 63 -4.88 -16.83 13.86
N LEU A 64 -3.64 -17.29 13.77
CA LEU A 64 -2.51 -16.72 14.52
C LEU A 64 -2.22 -15.28 14.10
N VAL A 65 -2.21 -14.99 12.80
CA VAL A 65 -2.05 -13.62 12.29
C VAL A 65 -3.16 -12.71 12.83
N LYS A 66 -4.43 -13.13 12.73
CA LYS A 66 -5.56 -12.37 13.28
C LYS A 66 -5.44 -12.14 14.79
N ALA A 67 -5.02 -13.16 15.54
CA ALA A 67 -4.80 -13.03 16.98
C ALA A 67 -3.66 -12.04 17.30
N SER A 68 -2.56 -12.06 16.54
CA SER A 68 -1.45 -11.12 16.68
C SER A 68 -1.91 -9.68 16.40
N LEU A 69 -2.65 -9.46 15.32
CA LEU A 69 -3.19 -8.14 14.97
C LEU A 69 -4.16 -7.60 16.03
N ARG A 70 -4.98 -8.46 16.65
CA ARG A 70 -5.88 -8.05 17.75
C ARG A 70 -5.16 -7.69 19.05
N ARG A 71 -3.99 -8.30 19.30
CA ARG A 71 -3.18 -8.04 20.50
C ARG A 71 -2.19 -6.88 20.33
N GLY A 72 -1.97 -6.42 19.10
CA GLY A 72 -1.14 -5.25 18.84
C GLY A 72 -1.69 -4.00 19.53
N PRO A 73 -0.84 -3.00 19.83
CA PRO A 73 -1.31 -1.74 20.36
C PRO A 73 -2.40 -1.21 19.42
N ALA A 74 -3.57 -0.92 19.98
CA ALA A 74 -4.66 -0.35 19.21
C ALA A 74 -4.11 0.91 18.52
N ARG A 75 -3.97 0.86 17.19
CA ARG A 75 -3.67 2.04 16.41
C ARG A 75 -4.94 2.86 16.41
N ALA A 76 -5.15 3.59 17.49
CA ALA A 76 -6.27 4.50 17.59
C ALA A 76 -6.18 5.41 16.35
N PRO A 77 -7.25 5.54 15.56
CA PRO A 77 -7.26 6.57 14.53
C PRO A 77 -6.88 7.89 15.21
N ALA A 78 -5.99 8.66 14.58
CA ALA A 78 -5.59 9.94 15.12
C ALA A 78 -6.86 10.71 15.49
N SER A 79 -6.92 11.21 16.73
CA SER A 79 -8.10 11.93 17.18
C SER A 79 -8.40 13.04 16.17
N LEU A 80 -9.68 13.27 15.85
CA LEU A 80 -10.05 14.31 14.89
C LEU A 80 -9.46 15.66 15.30
N THR A 81 -9.36 15.91 16.61
CA THR A 81 -8.65 17.04 17.21
C THR A 81 -7.17 17.05 16.81
N GLY A 82 -6.43 15.94 17.03
CA GLY A 82 -5.04 15.82 16.61
C GLY A 82 -4.84 16.04 15.12
N ALA A 83 -5.67 15.43 14.27
CA ALA A 83 -5.62 15.62 12.82
C ALA A 83 -5.95 17.07 12.38
N ARG A 84 -6.74 17.81 13.17
CA ARG A 84 -6.99 19.25 12.94
C ARG A 84 -5.79 20.09 13.37
N VAL A 85 -5.18 19.79 14.51
CA VAL A 85 -3.98 20.48 15.01
C VAL A 85 -2.82 20.31 14.03
N HIS A 86 -2.54 19.10 13.55
CA HIS A 86 -1.51 18.85 12.54
C HIS A 86 -1.77 19.65 11.26
N ARG A 87 -3.00 19.59 10.72
CA ARG A 87 -3.37 20.39 9.52
C ARG A 87 -3.24 21.90 9.74
N PHE A 88 -3.52 22.38 10.95
CA PHE A 88 -3.34 23.78 11.30
C PHE A 88 -1.86 24.16 11.35
N ALA A 89 -1.03 23.36 12.02
CA ALA A 89 0.42 23.54 12.07
C ALA A 89 1.04 23.54 10.65
N ASP A 90 0.64 22.60 9.78
CA ASP A 90 1.10 22.53 8.39
C ASP A 90 0.72 23.75 7.54
N ARG A 91 -0.37 24.44 7.91
CA ARG A 91 -0.76 25.70 7.26
C ARG A 91 0.11 26.83 7.76
N LEU A 92 0.36 26.91 9.07
CA LEU A 92 1.23 27.93 9.65
C LEU A 92 2.65 27.85 9.07
N THR A 93 3.23 26.65 9.01
CA THR A 93 4.58 26.44 8.46
C THR A 93 4.66 26.79 6.97
N ARG A 94 3.63 26.46 6.17
CA ARG A 94 3.55 26.89 4.76
C ARG A 94 3.45 28.40 4.62
N THR A 95 2.62 29.06 5.43
CA THR A 95 2.47 30.52 5.38
C THR A 95 3.71 31.26 5.87
N ALA A 96 4.41 30.69 6.86
CA ALA A 96 5.68 31.22 7.36
C ALA A 96 6.79 31.06 6.31
N GLY A 97 6.91 29.88 5.70
CA GLY A 97 7.85 29.64 4.60
C GLY A 97 7.59 30.49 3.35
N ALA A 98 6.32 30.79 3.05
CA ALA A 98 5.96 31.71 1.96
C ALA A 98 6.33 33.18 2.25
N ARG A 99 6.45 33.57 3.52
CA ARG A 99 6.92 34.91 3.92
C ARG A 99 8.45 34.99 3.95
N GLU A 100 9.12 33.92 4.33
CA GLU A 100 10.58 33.80 4.29
C GLU A 100 11.11 33.71 2.85
N GLY A 101 10.31 33.16 1.94
CA GLY A 101 10.63 33.04 0.51
C GLY A 101 10.26 34.24 -0.36
N ARG A 102 10.20 35.48 0.18
CA ARG A 102 10.12 36.66 -0.69
C ARG A 102 11.44 36.74 -1.48
N PRO A 103 11.44 36.53 -2.82
CA PRO A 103 12.64 36.78 -3.60
C PRO A 103 13.07 38.24 -3.38
N PRO A 104 14.39 38.54 -3.32
CA PRO A 104 14.84 39.92 -3.16
C PRO A 104 14.14 40.79 -4.19
N GLY A 105 13.55 41.88 -3.72
CA GLY A 105 12.85 42.83 -4.58
C GLY A 105 13.72 43.19 -5.77
N ARG A 106 13.13 43.14 -6.97
CA ARG A 106 13.74 43.60 -8.21
C ARG A 106 14.42 44.95 -7.93
N PRO A 107 15.72 45.13 -8.22
CA PRO A 107 16.39 46.40 -7.96
C PRO A 107 15.63 47.51 -8.68
N ALA A 108 15.46 48.65 -8.00
CA ALA A 108 14.80 49.82 -8.56
C ALA A 108 15.46 50.19 -9.90
N PRO A 109 14.68 50.64 -10.90
CA PRO A 109 15.26 51.10 -12.16
C PRO A 109 16.26 52.22 -11.86
N HIS A 110 17.46 52.08 -12.41
CA HIS A 110 18.54 53.05 -12.29
C HIS A 110 18.04 54.43 -12.78
N PRO A 111 18.42 55.54 -12.11
CA PRO A 111 18.10 56.86 -12.63
C PRO A 111 18.74 57.05 -14.02
N PRO A 112 18.10 57.78 -14.94
CA PRO A 112 18.67 58.00 -16.26
C PRO A 112 20.04 58.68 -16.12
N ALA A 113 21.01 58.17 -16.88
CA ALA A 113 22.36 58.69 -16.92
C ALA A 113 22.34 60.19 -17.26
N GLN A 114 22.88 61.02 -16.38
CA GLN A 114 23.09 62.43 -16.67
C GLN A 114 24.18 62.52 -17.75
N THR A 115 23.80 62.96 -18.95
CA THR A 115 24.72 63.24 -20.04
C THR A 115 25.59 64.43 -19.64
N ILE A 116 26.86 64.17 -19.34
CA ILE A 116 27.87 65.22 -19.15
C ILE A 116 28.12 65.84 -20.54
N PRO A 117 27.99 67.17 -20.73
CA PRO A 117 28.28 67.81 -22.01
C PRO A 117 29.79 67.73 -22.33
N PRO A 118 30.17 67.57 -23.61
CA PRO A 118 31.58 67.48 -23.99
C PRO A 118 32.30 68.82 -23.74
N PRO A 119 33.60 68.78 -23.39
CA PRO A 119 34.37 69.98 -23.13
C PRO A 119 34.52 70.84 -24.39
N PRO A 120 34.60 72.18 -24.26
CA PRO A 120 34.76 73.07 -25.39
C PRO A 120 36.14 72.87 -26.04
N GLN A 121 36.15 72.81 -27.37
CA GLN A 121 37.36 72.69 -28.18
C GLN A 121 38.08 74.06 -28.24
N PRO A 122 39.42 74.08 -28.20
CA PRO A 122 40.19 75.32 -28.34
C PRO A 122 40.13 75.86 -29.78
N PHE A 123 40.25 77.19 -29.91
CA PHE A 123 40.25 77.94 -31.18
C PHE A 123 41.45 77.64 -32.06
#